data_AF-A0A2J6PGI9-F1
#
_entry.id   AF-A0A2J6PGI9-F1
#
_cell.length_a   1.000
_cell.length_b   1.000
_cell.length_c   1.000
_cell.angle_alpha   90.00
_cell.angle_beta   90.00
_cell.angle_gamma   90.00
#
_symmetry.space_group_name_H-M   'P 1'
#
loop_
_entity.id
_entity.type
_entity.pdbx_description
1 polymer ?
#
loop_
_entity_poly.entity_id
_entity_poly.type
_entity_poly.pdbx_seq_one_letter_code
_entity_poly.pdbx_strand_id
1 'polypeptide(L)'
;MEDRDATRLNGHERIDVELFRYVEASLDQEEVFHVLGFEFLQRYNLVRIQNKLTKIRESIHADLRQSCNEESLNNTLSEYSQAIRNYNLFRELKPLGEERIEDRKALLRTSFPSLMSQCRWTKPFESHYYALNDNKVKVDNLRKALRHFLPRHLTYSRAERTRRSREFEEGKPPYEISIIVDRLSRLIVALVGGAFLIAPMLIMAINPNQTKSLVTASLGTLLFSCAISLGLSSSNNETMVSTATYAAVLVVFVGITTTNNSTQTI
;
A
#
# COMPACT_ATOMS: atom_id res chain seq x y z
N MET A 1 -27.53 -24.08 22.41
CA MET A 1 -27.34 -25.54 22.34
C MET A 1 -26.19 -25.78 21.36
N GLU A 2 -25.01 -25.23 21.67
CA GLU A 2 -23.96 -24.96 20.66
C GLU A 2 -22.54 -25.14 21.24
N ASP A 3 -22.42 -25.86 22.36
CA ASP A 3 -21.17 -25.94 23.14
C ASP A 3 -20.74 -27.40 23.43
N ARG A 4 -21.32 -28.38 22.73
CA ARG A 4 -21.00 -29.81 22.91
C ARG A 4 -20.22 -30.46 21.77
N ASP A 5 -20.07 -29.79 20.63
CA ASP A 5 -19.35 -30.36 19.47
C ASP A 5 -17.87 -29.96 19.40
N ALA A 6 -17.43 -28.92 20.11
CA ALA A 6 -16.03 -28.48 20.10
C ALA A 6 -15.07 -29.49 20.76
N THR A 7 -15.58 -30.41 21.58
CA THR A 7 -14.74 -31.35 22.36
C THR A 7 -14.28 -32.57 21.55
N ARG A 8 -14.81 -32.81 20.34
CA ARG A 8 -14.50 -33.99 19.51
C ARG A 8 -13.60 -33.74 18.30
N LEU A 9 -13.25 -32.49 18.02
CA LEU A 9 -12.43 -32.14 16.85
C LEU A 9 -10.96 -32.49 17.07
N ASN A 10 -10.37 -33.15 16.08
CA ASN A 10 -8.94 -33.50 16.06
C ASN A 10 -8.07 -32.23 15.98
N GLY A 11 -6.80 -32.31 16.35
CA GLY A 11 -5.92 -31.13 16.46
C GLY A 11 -5.78 -30.30 15.16
N HIS A 12 -5.95 -30.93 14.00
CA HIS A 12 -5.90 -30.29 12.68
C HIS A 12 -7.22 -29.57 12.33
N GLU A 13 -8.37 -30.21 12.57
CA GLU A 13 -9.70 -29.63 12.30
C GLU A 13 -9.97 -28.38 13.14
N ARG A 14 -9.42 -28.30 14.37
CA ARG A 14 -9.52 -27.10 15.20
C ARG A 14 -8.82 -25.89 14.59
N ILE A 15 -7.66 -26.10 13.95
CA ILE A 15 -6.91 -25.02 13.30
C ILE A 15 -7.69 -24.50 12.09
N ASP A 16 -8.30 -25.39 11.30
CA ASP A 16 -9.04 -24.99 10.10
C ASP A 16 -10.28 -24.14 10.45
N VAL A 17 -10.98 -24.48 11.54
CA VAL A 17 -12.11 -23.69 12.05
C VAL A 17 -11.64 -22.32 12.58
N GLU A 18 -10.53 -22.28 13.32
CA GLU A 18 -9.91 -21.02 13.78
C GLU A 18 -9.48 -20.14 12.59
N LEU A 19 -8.88 -20.75 11.57
CA LEU A 19 -8.47 -20.08 10.33
C LEU A 19 -9.66 -19.49 9.59
N PHE A 20 -10.72 -20.28 9.36
CA PHE A 20 -11.91 -19.80 8.67
C PHE A 20 -12.52 -18.60 9.40
N ARG A 21 -12.73 -18.72 10.72
CA ARG A 21 -13.28 -17.65 11.55
C ARG A 21 -12.40 -16.39 11.51
N TYR A 22 -11.09 -16.56 11.57
CA TYR A 22 -10.14 -15.45 11.50
C TYR A 22 -10.21 -14.75 10.14
N VAL A 23 -10.22 -15.50 9.05
CA VAL A 23 -10.29 -14.94 7.69
C VAL A 23 -11.61 -14.20 7.48
N GLU A 24 -12.75 -14.80 7.86
CA GLU A 24 -14.06 -14.17 7.78
C GLU A 24 -14.10 -12.85 8.57
N ALA A 25 -13.63 -12.86 9.83
CA ALA A 25 -13.56 -11.65 10.64
C ALA A 25 -12.60 -10.60 10.04
N SER A 26 -11.49 -11.02 9.43
CA SER A 26 -10.51 -10.11 8.82
C SER A 26 -11.07 -9.37 7.60
N LEU A 27 -12.00 -9.96 6.85
CA LEU A 27 -12.63 -9.30 5.70
C LEU A 27 -13.48 -8.10 6.12
N ASP A 28 -14.10 -8.16 7.31
CA ASP A 28 -14.96 -7.09 7.83
C ASP A 28 -14.20 -6.07 8.69
N GLN A 29 -13.19 -6.52 9.44
CA GLN A 29 -12.50 -5.71 10.46
C GLN A 29 -11.19 -5.10 9.98
N GLU A 30 -10.52 -5.69 8.97
CA GLU A 30 -9.22 -5.21 8.50
C GLU A 30 -9.34 -4.57 7.11
N GLU A 31 -9.13 -3.25 7.03
CA GLU A 31 -9.12 -2.55 5.73
C GLU A 31 -7.91 -2.94 4.86
N VAL A 32 -6.79 -3.29 5.53
CA VAL A 32 -5.54 -3.72 4.91
C VAL A 32 -5.07 -4.98 5.62
N PHE A 33 -4.85 -6.05 4.84
CA PHE A 33 -4.41 -7.32 5.40
C PHE A 33 -2.91 -7.26 5.73
N HIS A 34 -2.56 -7.63 6.96
CA HIS A 34 -1.16 -7.64 7.41
C HIS A 34 -0.61 -9.05 7.45
N VAL A 35 0.52 -9.25 6.75
CA VAL A 35 1.20 -10.54 6.65
C VAL A 35 2.37 -10.62 7.61
N LEU A 36 2.57 -11.81 8.18
CA LEU A 36 3.72 -12.12 9.03
C LEU A 36 4.98 -12.24 8.16
N GLY A 37 6.02 -11.51 8.53
CA GLY A 37 7.34 -11.62 7.93
C GLY A 37 8.05 -12.88 8.39
N PHE A 38 8.55 -13.71 7.48
CA PHE A 38 9.37 -14.86 7.84
C PHE A 38 10.84 -14.64 7.46
N GLU A 39 11.40 -13.50 7.86
CA GLU A 39 12.73 -13.05 7.42
C GLU A 39 13.83 -14.09 7.70
N PHE A 40 13.81 -14.69 8.89
CA PHE A 40 14.76 -15.75 9.23
C PHE A 40 14.65 -16.94 8.24
N LEU A 41 13.44 -17.42 7.95
CA LEU A 41 13.24 -18.55 7.04
C LEU A 41 13.61 -18.19 5.59
N GLN A 42 13.33 -16.96 5.16
CA GLN A 42 13.70 -16.46 3.84
C GLN A 42 15.22 -16.40 3.68
N ARG A 43 15.93 -15.82 4.66
CA ARG A 43 17.40 -15.77 4.68
C ARG A 43 18.01 -17.17 4.78
N TYR A 44 17.44 -18.04 5.61
CA TYR A 44 17.86 -19.45 5.71
C TYR A 44 17.73 -20.17 4.36
N ASN A 45 16.60 -19.99 3.67
CA ASN A 45 16.40 -20.59 2.35
C ASN A 45 17.41 -20.06 1.31
N LEU A 46 17.68 -18.76 1.31
CA LEU A 46 18.69 -18.15 0.42
C LEU A 46 20.08 -18.76 0.66
N VAL A 47 20.53 -18.81 1.91
CA VAL A 47 21.84 -19.38 2.28
C VAL A 47 21.91 -20.87 1.93
N ARG A 48 20.81 -21.61 2.14
CA ARG A 48 20.72 -23.02 1.76
C ARG A 48 20.92 -23.22 0.25
N ILE A 49 20.29 -22.38 -0.58
CA ILE A 49 20.44 -22.44 -2.04
C ILE A 49 21.86 -22.03 -2.46
N GLN A 50 22.44 -21.01 -1.82
CA GLN A 50 23.84 -20.61 -2.05
C GLN A 50 24.80 -21.77 -1.78
N ASN A 51 24.62 -22.49 -0.67
CA ASN A 51 25.44 -23.65 -0.34
C ASN A 51 25.31 -24.78 -1.39
N LYS A 52 24.12 -24.99 -1.95
CA LYS A 52 23.94 -25.94 -3.06
C LYS A 52 24.70 -25.50 -4.31
N LEU A 53 24.60 -24.22 -4.68
CA LEU A 53 25.31 -23.67 -5.84
C LEU A 53 26.83 -23.74 -5.68
N THR A 54 27.35 -23.49 -4.47
CA THR A 54 28.79 -23.64 -4.18
C THR A 54 29.26 -25.07 -4.36
N LYS A 55 28.48 -26.07 -3.93
CA LYS A 55 28.79 -27.49 -4.16
C LYS A 55 28.80 -27.86 -5.64
N ILE A 56 27.83 -27.35 -6.41
CA ILE A 56 27.78 -27.55 -7.87
C ILE A 56 29.01 -26.90 -8.52
N ARG A 57 29.35 -25.67 -8.14
CA ARG A 57 30.55 -24.97 -8.61
C ARG A 57 31.83 -25.75 -8.36
N GLU A 58 31.97 -26.31 -7.16
CA GLU A 58 33.12 -27.15 -6.80
C GLU A 58 33.19 -28.42 -7.66
N SER A 59 32.05 -29.10 -7.85
CA SER A 59 32.00 -30.31 -8.70
C SER A 59 32.39 -30.04 -10.16
N ILE A 60 32.03 -28.87 -10.71
CA ILE A 60 32.42 -28.47 -12.07
C ILE A 60 33.93 -28.22 -12.17
N HIS A 61 34.54 -27.63 -11.12
CA HIS A 61 35.98 -27.37 -11.09
C HIS A 61 36.80 -28.63 -10.85
N ALA A 62 36.30 -29.56 -10.00
CA ALA A 62 36.98 -30.81 -9.69
C ALA A 62 36.97 -31.79 -10.87
N ASP A 63 35.84 -31.90 -11.58
CA ASP A 63 35.67 -32.83 -12.69
C ASP A 63 35.49 -32.09 -14.03
N LEU A 64 36.58 -31.57 -14.60
CA LEU A 64 36.60 -30.91 -15.93
C LEU A 64 36.03 -31.77 -17.08
N ARG A 65 35.71 -33.04 -16.84
CA ARG A 65 35.32 -34.06 -17.82
C ARG A 65 33.93 -34.67 -17.57
N GLN A 66 33.31 -34.42 -16.41
CA GLN A 66 31.98 -34.93 -16.11
C GLN A 66 30.94 -33.90 -16.54
N SER A 67 29.98 -34.33 -17.38
CA SER A 67 28.88 -33.48 -17.81
C SER A 67 28.14 -32.97 -16.57
N CYS A 68 28.29 -31.68 -16.28
CA CYS A 68 27.48 -31.03 -15.26
C CYS A 68 26.02 -31.38 -15.55
N ASN A 69 25.27 -31.79 -14.53
CA ASN A 69 23.84 -31.99 -14.71
C ASN A 69 23.20 -30.60 -14.94
N GLU A 70 23.13 -30.18 -16.20
CA GLU A 70 22.65 -28.87 -16.62
C GLU A 70 21.23 -28.59 -16.10
N GLU A 71 20.40 -29.62 -16.01
CA GLU A 71 19.04 -29.54 -15.46
C GLU A 71 19.08 -29.16 -13.97
N SER A 72 19.91 -29.84 -13.17
CA SER A 72 20.03 -29.54 -11.75
C SER A 72 20.61 -28.14 -11.48
N LEU A 73 21.55 -27.69 -12.32
CA LEU A 73 22.11 -26.34 -12.23
C LEU A 73 21.06 -25.28 -12.56
N ASN A 74 20.36 -25.43 -13.69
CA ASN A 74 19.33 -24.49 -14.12
C ASN A 74 18.18 -24.40 -13.13
N ASN A 75 17.73 -25.54 -12.57
CA ASN A 75 16.71 -25.56 -11.53
C ASN A 75 17.17 -24.81 -10.27
N THR A 76 18.39 -25.07 -9.80
CA THR A 76 18.91 -24.41 -8.59
C THR A 76 19.13 -22.90 -8.80
N LEU A 77 19.60 -22.49 -9.99
CA LEU A 77 19.74 -21.07 -10.35
C LEU A 77 18.38 -20.36 -10.46
N SER A 78 17.37 -21.04 -11.02
CA SER A 78 15.99 -20.54 -11.08
C SER A 78 15.41 -20.36 -9.68
N GLU A 79 15.53 -21.39 -8.82
CA GLU A 79 15.13 -21.31 -7.41
C GLU A 79 15.82 -20.15 -6.68
N TYR A 80 17.11 -19.95 -6.93
CA TYR A 80 17.87 -18.85 -6.35
C TYR A 80 17.35 -17.49 -6.81
N SER A 81 17.13 -17.32 -8.11
CA SER A 81 16.57 -16.09 -8.69
C SER A 81 15.20 -15.77 -8.12
N GLN A 82 14.33 -16.78 -8.02
CA GLN A 82 12.99 -16.62 -7.47
C GLN A 82 13.04 -16.30 -5.96
N ALA A 83 13.91 -16.95 -5.20
CA ALA A 83 14.10 -16.66 -3.78
C ALA A 83 14.57 -15.21 -3.54
N ILE A 84 15.49 -14.69 -4.37
CA ILE A 84 15.93 -13.29 -4.29
C ILE A 84 14.78 -12.34 -4.61
N ARG A 85 14.03 -12.58 -5.69
CA ARG A 85 12.88 -11.74 -6.05
C ARG A 85 11.83 -11.70 -4.94
N ASN A 86 11.48 -12.88 -4.41
CA ASN A 86 10.52 -12.99 -3.31
C ASN A 86 11.01 -12.23 -2.07
N TYR A 87 12.29 -12.36 -1.71
CA TYR A 87 12.88 -11.64 -0.59
C TYR A 87 12.83 -10.12 -0.78
N ASN A 88 13.15 -9.63 -1.97
CA ASN A 88 13.09 -8.20 -2.27
C ASN A 88 11.65 -7.66 -2.26
N LEU A 89 10.68 -8.42 -2.79
CA LEU A 89 9.27 -8.05 -2.75
C LEU A 89 8.79 -7.75 -1.33
N PHE A 90 9.15 -8.60 -0.36
CA PHE A 90 8.77 -8.37 1.05
C PHE A 90 9.44 -7.14 1.67
N ARG A 91 10.64 -6.76 1.21
CA ARG A 91 11.34 -5.56 1.69
C ARG A 91 10.77 -4.26 1.13
N GLU A 92 10.10 -4.32 0.00
CA GLU A 92 9.39 -3.18 -0.59
C GLU A 92 8.07 -2.89 0.13
N LEU A 93 7.53 -3.85 0.89
CA LEU A 93 6.33 -3.64 1.67
C LEU A 93 6.57 -2.72 2.87
N LYS A 94 5.58 -1.87 3.18
CA LYS A 94 5.65 -0.98 4.33
C LYS A 94 5.61 -1.78 5.63
N PRO A 95 6.59 -1.61 6.53
CA PRO A 95 6.58 -2.26 7.83
C PRO A 95 5.49 -1.66 8.71
N LEU A 96 4.91 -2.51 9.56
CA LEU A 96 3.96 -2.09 10.59
C LEU A 96 4.72 -1.36 11.72
N GLY A 97 4.14 -0.27 12.25
CA GLY A 97 4.72 0.44 13.39
C GLY A 97 4.66 -0.41 14.68
N GLU A 98 5.60 -0.18 15.60
CA GLU A 98 5.79 -1.01 16.82
C GLU A 98 4.52 -1.19 17.66
N GLU A 99 3.74 -0.13 17.88
CA GLU A 99 2.48 -0.20 18.63
C GLU A 99 1.47 -1.17 17.98
N ARG A 100 1.34 -1.09 16.65
CA ARG A 100 0.42 -1.95 15.87
C ARG A 100 0.90 -3.40 15.79
N ILE A 101 2.22 -3.62 15.89
CA ILE A 101 2.79 -4.97 15.95
C ILE A 101 2.30 -5.69 17.20
N GLU A 102 2.27 -5.02 18.36
CA GLU A 102 1.80 -5.64 19.60
C GLU A 102 0.29 -5.93 19.58
N ASP A 103 -0.52 -5.00 19.09
CA ASP A 103 -1.97 -5.23 18.90
C ASP A 103 -2.22 -6.42 17.96
N ARG A 104 -1.45 -6.51 16.87
CA ARG A 104 -1.53 -7.63 15.91
C ARG A 104 -1.14 -8.96 16.54
N LYS A 105 -0.05 -8.99 17.31
CA LYS A 105 0.38 -10.19 18.04
C LYS A 105 -0.70 -10.65 19.02
N ALA A 106 -1.29 -9.73 19.77
CA ALA A 106 -2.37 -10.04 20.71
C ALA A 106 -3.59 -10.62 20.00
N LEU A 107 -3.97 -10.04 18.86
CA LEU A 107 -5.08 -10.53 18.04
C LEU A 107 -4.82 -11.95 17.53
N LEU A 108 -3.64 -12.23 16.96
CA LEU A 108 -3.31 -13.54 16.43
C LEU A 108 -3.21 -14.60 17.53
N ARG A 109 -2.66 -14.25 18.70
CA ARG A 109 -2.65 -15.13 19.87
C ARG A 109 -4.05 -15.51 20.33
N THR A 110 -4.98 -14.56 20.29
CA THR A 110 -6.38 -14.77 20.67
C THR A 110 -7.14 -15.59 19.62
N SER A 111 -6.82 -15.37 18.34
CA SER A 111 -7.50 -16.03 17.21
C SER A 111 -7.04 -17.48 17.01
N PHE A 112 -5.79 -17.78 17.38
CA PHE A 112 -5.15 -19.09 17.17
C PHE A 112 -4.63 -19.73 18.47
N PRO A 113 -5.51 -20.03 19.46
CA PRO A 113 -5.09 -20.67 20.71
C PRO A 113 -4.56 -22.08 20.49
N SER A 114 -5.07 -22.81 19.49
CA SER A 114 -4.58 -24.15 19.15
C SER A 114 -3.09 -24.12 18.72
N LEU A 115 -2.72 -23.13 17.90
CA LEU A 115 -1.36 -22.96 17.38
C LEU A 115 -0.37 -22.55 18.49
N MET A 116 -0.84 -21.75 19.45
CA MET A 116 -0.09 -21.43 20.67
C MET A 116 0.20 -22.66 21.54
N SER A 117 -0.73 -23.61 21.61
CA SER A 117 -0.55 -24.85 22.38
C SER A 117 0.41 -25.85 21.72
N GLN A 118 0.51 -25.83 20.39
CA GLN A 118 1.35 -26.75 19.61
C GLN A 118 2.81 -26.28 19.50
N CYS A 119 3.02 -24.97 19.35
CA CYS A 119 4.36 -24.41 19.22
C CYS A 119 5.05 -24.20 20.58
N ARG A 120 5.81 -25.21 21.00
CA ARG A 120 6.51 -25.20 22.31
C ARG A 120 7.86 -24.47 22.31
N TRP A 121 8.50 -24.38 21.15
CA TRP A 121 9.90 -23.91 21.02
C TRP A 121 10.03 -22.58 20.28
N THR A 122 9.01 -22.21 19.52
CA THR A 122 8.98 -21.00 18.71
C THR A 122 7.90 -20.08 19.26
N LYS A 123 8.17 -18.77 19.23
CA LYS A 123 7.12 -17.77 19.46
C LYS A 123 6.46 -17.48 18.10
N PRO A 124 5.30 -18.09 17.76
CA PRO A 124 4.86 -18.22 16.36
C PRO A 124 4.59 -16.89 15.66
N PHE A 125 4.19 -15.89 16.45
CA PHE A 125 3.76 -14.57 15.98
C PHE A 125 4.78 -13.47 16.30
N GLU A 126 5.96 -13.82 16.83
CA GLU A 126 7.03 -12.85 17.09
C GLU A 126 7.83 -12.60 15.81
N SER A 127 7.28 -11.74 14.95
CA SER A 127 8.00 -11.24 13.80
C SER A 127 7.54 -9.84 13.41
N HIS A 128 8.22 -9.27 12.41
CA HIS A 128 7.79 -8.08 11.71
C HIS A 128 6.54 -8.38 10.89
N TYR A 129 5.67 -7.40 10.76
CA TYR A 129 4.45 -7.48 9.95
C TYR A 129 4.53 -6.48 8.82
N TYR A 130 4.02 -6.88 7.66
CA TYR A 130 4.00 -6.06 6.46
C TYR A 130 2.56 -5.84 6.00
N ALA A 131 2.25 -4.62 5.58
CA ALA A 131 0.95 -4.31 4.99
C ALA A 131 0.89 -4.81 3.53
N LEU A 132 -0.06 -5.71 3.24
CA LEU A 132 -0.28 -6.20 1.89
C LEU A 132 -1.17 -5.19 1.15
N ASN A 133 -0.65 -4.61 0.06
CA ASN A 133 -1.34 -3.62 -0.78
C ASN A 133 -1.59 -2.27 -0.08
N ASP A 134 -0.52 -1.54 0.20
CA ASP A 134 -0.56 -0.18 0.74
C ASP A 134 -0.77 0.90 -0.32
N ASN A 135 -1.47 0.59 -1.42
CA ASN A 135 -1.72 1.57 -2.49
C ASN A 135 -2.68 2.69 -2.04
N LYS A 136 -3.29 2.58 -0.85
CA LYS A 136 -4.12 3.62 -0.23
C LYS A 136 -3.30 4.70 0.52
N VAL A 137 -1.97 4.59 0.59
CA VAL A 137 -1.09 5.50 1.35
C VAL A 137 -0.65 6.76 0.61
N LYS A 138 -0.98 6.92 -0.67
CA LYS A 138 -0.66 8.17 -1.41
C LYS A 138 -1.38 9.41 -0.86
N VAL A 139 -2.46 9.24 -0.09
CA VAL A 139 -3.27 10.33 0.51
C VAL A 139 -2.78 10.71 1.93
N ASP A 140 -1.69 10.12 2.42
CA ASP A 140 -1.25 10.29 3.81
C ASP A 140 -0.97 11.76 4.19
N ASN A 141 -0.48 12.60 3.27
CA ASN A 141 -0.18 14.00 3.59
C ASN A 141 -1.45 14.86 3.73
N LEU A 142 -2.40 14.73 2.79
CA LEU A 142 -3.71 15.38 2.91
C LEU A 142 -4.47 14.86 4.13
N ARG A 143 -4.39 13.56 4.39
CA ARG A 143 -5.03 12.92 5.55
C ARG A 143 -4.41 13.39 6.87
N LYS A 144 -3.09 13.59 6.93
CA LYS A 144 -2.39 14.21 8.07
C LYS A 144 -2.82 15.66 8.28
N ALA A 145 -2.91 16.46 7.21
CA ALA A 145 -3.36 17.84 7.28
C ALA A 145 -4.81 17.94 7.76
N LEU A 146 -5.71 17.10 7.22
CA LEU A 146 -7.10 16.99 7.65
C LEU A 146 -7.22 16.56 9.12
N ARG A 147 -6.34 15.69 9.62
CA ARG A 147 -6.29 15.31 11.03
C ARG A 147 -5.97 16.48 11.97
N HIS A 148 -5.18 17.45 11.50
CA HIS A 148 -4.87 18.66 12.26
C HIS A 148 -5.99 19.70 12.17
N PHE A 149 -6.70 19.75 11.05
CA PHE A 149 -7.73 20.76 10.78
C PHE A 149 -9.15 20.36 11.18
N LEU A 150 -9.47 19.05 11.23
CA LEU A 150 -10.80 18.57 11.62
C LEU A 150 -10.95 18.45 13.14
N PRO A 151 -12.12 18.83 13.71
CA PRO A 151 -12.39 18.67 15.13
C PRO A 151 -12.37 17.19 15.56
N ARG A 152 -11.87 16.94 16.77
CA ARG A 152 -11.65 15.61 17.39
C ARG A 152 -12.84 14.64 17.32
N HIS A 153 -14.06 15.15 17.20
CA HIS A 153 -15.29 14.35 17.12
C HIS A 153 -15.48 13.64 15.77
N LEU A 154 -14.86 14.09 14.68
CA LEU A 154 -14.99 13.52 13.33
C LEU A 154 -13.83 12.57 13.00
N THR A 155 -12.70 12.75 13.70
CA THR A 155 -11.46 12.02 13.49
C THR A 155 -11.52 10.61 14.08
N TYR A 156 -12.29 10.39 15.16
CA TYR A 156 -12.48 9.08 15.77
C TYR A 156 -13.64 8.29 15.14
N SER A 157 -13.39 7.02 14.80
CA SER A 157 -14.46 6.07 14.48
C SER A 157 -15.26 5.71 15.74
N ARG A 158 -16.56 5.41 15.60
CA ARG A 158 -17.40 4.93 16.72
C ARG A 158 -16.82 3.66 17.37
N ALA A 159 -16.24 2.77 16.56
CA ALA A 159 -15.60 1.55 17.06
C ALA A 159 -14.35 1.85 17.90
N GLU A 160 -13.49 2.76 17.43
CA GLU A 160 -12.25 3.14 18.09
C GLU A 160 -12.50 3.94 19.38
N ARG A 161 -13.51 4.81 19.41
CA ARG A 161 -13.94 5.55 20.61
C ARG A 161 -14.39 4.63 21.75
N THR A 162 -14.95 3.47 21.40
CA THR A 162 -15.41 2.47 22.36
C THR A 162 -14.25 1.61 22.88
N ARG A 163 -13.22 1.37 22.04
CA ARG A 163 -12.01 0.62 22.42
C ARG A 163 -11.01 1.46 23.22
N ARG A 164 -10.86 2.75 22.92
CA ARG A 164 -9.83 3.65 23.49
C ARG A 164 -10.44 4.91 24.13
N SER A 165 -11.42 4.72 25.02
CA SER A 165 -12.15 5.83 25.64
C SER A 165 -11.24 6.77 26.47
N ARG A 166 -10.20 6.22 27.14
CA ARG A 166 -9.20 7.02 27.87
C ARG A 166 -8.34 7.90 26.95
N GLU A 167 -7.88 7.37 25.82
CA GLU A 167 -7.03 8.13 24.88
C GLU A 167 -7.82 9.20 24.10
N PHE A 168 -9.12 8.95 23.90
CA PHE A 168 -10.07 9.95 23.40
C PHE A 168 -10.19 11.15 24.35
N GLU A 169 -10.31 10.89 25.66
CA GLU A 169 -10.37 11.95 26.68
C GLU A 169 -9.04 12.72 26.82
N GLU A 170 -7.91 12.02 26.67
CA GLU A 170 -6.57 12.64 26.63
C GLU A 170 -6.31 13.42 25.32
N GLY A 171 -7.20 13.31 24.33
CA GLY A 171 -7.11 14.08 23.09
C GLY A 171 -5.98 13.63 22.17
N LYS A 172 -5.50 12.39 22.33
CA LYS A 172 -4.49 11.79 21.46
C LYS A 172 -5.09 11.61 20.06
N PRO A 173 -4.28 11.78 19.01
CA PRO A 173 -4.81 11.73 17.66
C PRO A 173 -5.09 10.25 17.28
N PRO A 174 -6.22 9.93 16.62
CA PRO A 174 -6.69 8.55 16.42
C PRO A 174 -5.80 7.77 15.44
N TYR A 175 -5.64 6.46 15.66
CA TYR A 175 -4.74 5.61 14.89
C TYR A 175 -5.43 4.95 13.70
N GLU A 176 -6.72 4.62 13.83
CA GLU A 176 -7.54 4.19 12.70
C GLU A 176 -8.19 5.39 12.00
N ILE A 177 -8.21 5.32 10.68
CA ILE A 177 -8.75 6.40 9.86
C ILE A 177 -10.26 6.26 9.88
N SER A 178 -10.96 7.18 10.54
CA SER A 178 -12.42 7.25 10.46
C SER A 178 -12.87 7.22 8.99
N ILE A 179 -13.82 6.34 8.68
CA ILE A 179 -14.44 6.19 7.35
C ILE A 179 -14.89 7.55 6.78
N ILE A 180 -15.27 8.48 7.65
CA ILE A 180 -15.68 9.84 7.29
C ILE A 180 -14.49 10.66 6.79
N VAL A 181 -13.34 10.60 7.47
CA VAL A 181 -12.12 11.32 7.06
C VAL A 181 -11.60 10.74 5.74
N ASP A 182 -11.68 9.42 5.56
CA ASP A 182 -11.30 8.80 4.29
C ASP A 182 -12.20 9.28 3.15
N ARG A 183 -13.53 9.23 3.32
CA ARG A 183 -14.49 9.74 2.33
C ARG A 183 -14.31 11.24 2.04
N LEU A 184 -14.07 12.05 3.07
CA LEU A 184 -13.86 13.48 2.93
C LEU A 184 -12.55 13.78 2.20
N SER A 185 -11.47 13.05 2.49
CA SER A 185 -10.21 13.20 1.78
C SER A 185 -10.37 12.90 0.29
N ARG A 186 -11.08 11.82 -0.05
CA ARG A 186 -11.40 11.48 -1.45
C ARG A 186 -12.27 12.55 -2.11
N LEU A 187 -13.25 13.09 -1.40
CA LEU A 187 -14.10 14.18 -1.89
C LEU A 187 -13.28 15.44 -2.18
N ILE A 188 -12.38 15.82 -1.28
CA ILE A 188 -11.51 16.99 -1.46
C ILE A 188 -10.57 16.78 -2.66
N VAL A 189 -9.93 15.62 -2.77
CA VAL A 189 -9.07 15.30 -3.93
C VAL A 189 -9.87 15.37 -5.24
N ALA A 190 -11.09 14.83 -5.26
CA ALA A 190 -11.95 14.86 -6.44
C ALA A 190 -12.38 16.29 -6.80
N LEU A 191 -12.78 17.10 -5.81
CA LEU A 191 -13.17 18.50 -6.03
C LEU A 191 -12.01 19.37 -6.48
N VAL A 192 -10.86 19.25 -5.82
CA VAL A 192 -9.64 19.99 -6.20
C VAL A 192 -9.19 19.56 -7.59
N GLY A 193 -9.09 18.26 -7.87
CA GLY A 193 -8.73 17.75 -9.19
C GLY A 193 -9.68 18.22 -10.30
N GLY A 194 -10.99 18.17 -10.05
CA GLY A 194 -12.00 18.68 -10.98
C GLY A 194 -11.92 20.19 -11.20
N ALA A 195 -11.73 20.97 -10.13
CA ALA A 195 -11.57 22.41 -10.21
C ALA A 195 -10.31 22.80 -11.02
N PHE A 196 -9.19 22.08 -10.83
CA PHE A 196 -7.98 22.29 -11.59
C PHE A 196 -8.16 22.03 -13.09
N LEU A 197 -8.97 21.04 -13.48
CA LEU A 197 -9.27 20.80 -14.90
C LEU A 197 -10.21 21.85 -15.49
N ILE A 198 -11.29 22.18 -14.78
CA ILE A 198 -12.38 23.00 -15.32
C ILE A 198 -12.02 24.50 -15.32
N ALA A 199 -11.39 25.00 -14.26
CA ALA A 199 -11.12 26.43 -14.11
C ALA A 199 -10.30 27.05 -15.26
N PRO A 200 -9.16 26.50 -15.69
CA PRO A 200 -8.40 27.06 -16.81
C PRO A 200 -9.17 26.97 -18.13
N MET A 201 -9.93 25.89 -18.36
CA MET A 201 -10.79 25.78 -19.54
C MET A 201 -11.88 26.87 -19.54
N LEU A 202 -12.49 27.13 -18.38
CA LEU A 202 -13.52 28.16 -18.26
C LEU A 202 -12.97 29.57 -18.49
N ILE A 203 -11.78 29.88 -17.94
CA ILE A 203 -11.11 31.17 -18.13
C ILE A 203 -10.83 31.41 -19.62
N MET A 204 -10.33 30.40 -20.32
CA MET A 204 -10.03 30.50 -21.75
C MET A 204 -11.29 30.57 -22.62
N ALA A 205 -12.39 29.93 -22.21
CA ALA A 205 -13.66 29.97 -22.94
C ALA A 205 -14.36 31.34 -22.88
N ILE A 206 -14.28 32.04 -21.73
CA ILE A 206 -14.99 33.32 -21.54
C ILE A 206 -14.34 34.46 -22.34
N ASN A 207 -13.01 34.48 -22.47
CA ASN A 207 -12.28 35.53 -23.21
C ASN A 207 -11.15 34.92 -24.04
N PRO A 208 -11.42 34.49 -25.29
CA PRO A 208 -10.44 33.81 -26.12
C PRO A 208 -9.41 34.82 -26.65
N ASN A 209 -8.36 35.06 -25.86
CA ASN A 209 -7.18 35.81 -26.27
C ASN A 209 -5.94 34.92 -26.16
N GLN A 210 -5.08 34.94 -27.18
CA GLN A 210 -3.94 34.02 -27.30
C GLN A 210 -2.97 34.17 -26.13
N THR A 211 -2.58 35.41 -25.80
CA THR A 211 -1.65 35.68 -24.69
C THR A 211 -2.24 35.27 -23.35
N LYS A 212 -3.53 35.55 -23.12
CA LYS A 212 -4.21 35.17 -21.86
C LYS A 212 -4.30 33.66 -21.73
N SER A 213 -4.63 32.96 -22.81
CA SER A 213 -4.77 31.50 -22.80
C SER A 213 -3.43 30.80 -22.55
N LEU A 214 -2.34 31.28 -23.16
CA LEU A 214 -1.00 30.73 -22.91
C LEU A 214 -0.55 30.95 -21.46
N VAL A 215 -0.80 32.14 -20.91
CA VAL A 215 -0.50 32.46 -19.50
C VAL A 215 -1.33 31.59 -18.56
N THR A 216 -2.64 31.46 -18.78
CA THR A 216 -3.52 30.61 -17.97
C THR A 216 -3.12 29.14 -18.04
N ALA A 217 -2.72 28.63 -19.22
CA ALA A 217 -2.26 27.25 -19.38
C ALA A 217 -0.98 26.98 -18.57
N SER A 218 -0.03 27.92 -18.64
CA SER A 218 1.25 27.83 -17.94
C SER A 218 1.07 27.87 -16.42
N LEU A 219 0.28 28.84 -15.93
CA LEU A 219 0.02 29.01 -14.51
C LEU A 219 -0.81 27.85 -13.95
N GLY A 220 -1.81 27.39 -14.70
CA GLY A 220 -2.63 26.23 -14.34
C GLY A 220 -1.79 24.95 -14.20
N THR A 221 -0.84 24.73 -15.12
CA THR A 221 0.05 23.55 -15.09
C THR A 221 1.01 23.59 -13.91
N LEU A 222 1.59 24.77 -13.63
CA LEU A 222 2.48 24.95 -12.48
C LEU A 222 1.74 24.76 -11.15
N LEU A 223 0.55 25.34 -11.01
CA LEU A 223 -0.26 25.19 -9.80
C LEU A 223 -0.71 23.73 -9.61
N PHE A 224 -1.09 23.03 -10.69
CA PHE A 224 -1.45 21.62 -10.63
C PHE A 224 -0.27 20.74 -10.20
N SER A 225 0.91 20.94 -10.80
CA SER A 225 2.13 20.23 -10.43
C SER A 225 2.51 20.47 -8.97
N CYS A 226 2.43 21.73 -8.52
CA CYS A 226 2.65 22.10 -7.12
C CYS A 226 1.65 21.42 -6.18
N ALA A 227 0.35 21.42 -6.54
CA ALA A 227 -0.69 20.78 -5.75
C ALA A 227 -0.49 19.26 -5.63
N ILE A 228 -0.10 18.58 -6.72
CA ILE A 228 0.24 17.15 -6.67
C ILE A 228 1.48 16.92 -5.81
N SER A 229 2.55 17.69 -6.03
CA SER A 229 3.83 17.53 -5.33
C SER A 229 3.69 17.70 -3.81
N LEU A 230 2.86 18.65 -3.37
CA LEU A 230 2.64 18.91 -1.95
C LEU A 230 1.54 18.03 -1.34
N GLY A 231 0.46 17.76 -2.09
CA GLY A 231 -0.75 17.12 -1.58
C GLY A 231 -0.77 15.59 -1.70
N LEU A 232 -0.10 15.03 -2.70
CA LEU A 232 -0.09 13.60 -3.00
C LEU A 232 1.32 13.06 -2.86
N SER A 233 1.50 12.04 -2.02
CA SER A 233 2.76 11.28 -1.97
C SER A 233 2.84 10.36 -3.18
N SER A 234 3.07 10.96 -4.34
CA SER A 234 3.22 10.29 -5.63
C SER A 234 4.70 10.10 -5.94
N SER A 235 5.04 9.03 -6.66
CA SER A 235 6.42 8.87 -7.14
C SER A 235 6.76 9.97 -8.14
N ASN A 236 8.04 10.37 -8.21
CA ASN A 236 8.49 11.45 -9.12
C ASN A 236 8.06 11.20 -10.57
N ASN A 237 8.06 9.94 -11.00
CA ASN A 237 7.64 9.54 -12.35
C ASN A 237 6.14 9.75 -12.57
N GLU A 238 5.30 9.37 -11.61
CA GLU A 238 3.85 9.55 -11.70
C GLU A 238 3.45 11.03 -11.70
N THR A 239 4.14 11.87 -10.92
CA THR A 239 3.92 13.33 -10.92
C THR A 239 4.32 13.96 -12.25
N MET A 240 5.43 13.51 -12.83
CA MET A 240 5.89 13.96 -14.14
C MET A 240 4.88 13.59 -15.25
N VAL A 241 4.44 12.33 -15.27
CA VAL A 241 3.44 11.84 -16.24
C VAL A 241 2.13 12.60 -16.10
N SER A 242 1.63 12.77 -14.87
CA SER A 242 0.38 13.49 -14.60
C SER A 242 0.44 14.95 -15.05
N THR A 243 1.55 15.64 -14.76
CA THR A 243 1.78 17.03 -15.20
C THR A 243 1.86 17.14 -16.72
N ALA A 244 2.55 16.21 -17.38
CA ALA A 244 2.65 16.18 -18.84
C ALA A 244 1.28 15.95 -19.49
N THR A 245 0.47 15.03 -18.96
CA THR A 245 -0.90 14.79 -19.44
C THR A 245 -1.77 16.04 -19.29
N TYR A 246 -1.72 16.69 -18.12
CA TYR A 246 -2.47 17.91 -17.87
C TYR A 246 -2.06 19.06 -18.81
N ALA A 247 -0.74 19.26 -18.99
CA ALA A 247 -0.20 20.25 -19.91
C ALA A 247 -0.66 20.00 -21.36
N ALA A 248 -0.63 18.74 -21.80
CA ALA A 248 -1.07 18.36 -23.15
C ALA A 248 -2.53 18.73 -23.40
N VAL A 249 -3.44 18.45 -22.44
CA VAL A 249 -4.87 18.81 -22.56
C VAL A 249 -5.05 20.32 -22.71
N LEU A 250 -4.37 21.11 -21.87
CA LEU A 250 -4.49 22.58 -21.94
C LEU A 250 -3.89 23.14 -23.24
N VAL A 251 -2.74 22.63 -23.70
CA VAL A 251 -2.11 23.09 -24.94
C VAL A 251 -2.98 22.77 -26.15
N VAL A 252 -3.61 21.59 -26.19
CA VAL A 252 -4.58 21.24 -27.26
C VAL A 252 -5.75 22.24 -27.27
N PHE A 253 -6.28 22.60 -26.10
CA PHE A 253 -7.34 23.58 -25.99
C PHE A 253 -6.92 24.98 -26.48
N VAL A 254 -5.71 25.43 -26.13
CA VAL A 254 -5.12 26.68 -26.63
C VAL A 254 -4.95 26.64 -28.15
N GLY A 255 -4.53 25.50 -28.71
CA GLY A 255 -4.41 25.30 -30.16
C GLY A 255 -5.74 25.49 -30.89
N ILE A 256 -6.80 24.81 -30.45
CA ILE A 256 -8.14 24.88 -31.05
C ILE A 256 -8.70 26.30 -30.98
N THR A 257 -8.61 26.96 -29.82
CA THR A 257 -9.12 28.33 -29.63
C THR A 257 -8.39 29.34 -30.52
N THR A 258 -7.09 29.17 -30.73
CA THR A 258 -6.30 30.04 -31.63
C THR A 258 -6.73 29.88 -33.09
N THR A 259 -6.94 28.65 -33.56
CA THR A 259 -7.41 28.36 -34.93
C THR A 259 -8.80 28.94 -35.20
N ASN A 260 -9.71 28.85 -34.23
CA ASN A 260 -11.07 29.39 -34.39
C ASN A 260 -11.07 30.91 -34.50
N ASN A 261 -10.25 31.61 -33.72
CA ASN A 261 -10.13 33.06 -33.76
C ASN A 261 -9.57 33.57 -35.10
N SER A 262 -8.56 32.91 -35.66
CA SER A 262 -8.00 33.30 -36.96
C SER A 262 -8.96 33.07 -38.13
N THR A 263 -9.90 32.12 -37.99
CA THR A 263 -10.94 31.86 -39.00
C THR A 263 -12.05 32.92 -38.99
N GLN A 264 -12.30 33.60 -37.87
CA GLN A 264 -13.31 34.67 -37.76
C GLN A 264 -12.83 36.04 -38.28
N THR A 265 -11.53 36.20 -38.49
CA THR A 265 -10.91 37.44 -39.01
C THR A 265 -10.75 37.46 -40.54
N ILE A 266 -11.37 36.53 -41.27
CA ILE A 266 -11.38 36.47 -42.75
C ILE A 266 -12.77 36.82 -43.28
#